data_AF-A0A235BRR8-F1
#
_entry.id   AF-A0A235BRR8-F1
#
_cell.length_a   1.000
_cell.length_b   1.000
_cell.length_c   1.000
_cell.angle_alpha   90.00
_cell.angle_beta   90.00
_cell.angle_gamma   90.00
#
_symmetry.space_group_name_H-M   'P 1'
#
loop_
_entity.id
_entity.type
_entity.pdbx_description
1 polymer ?
#
loop_
_entity_poly.entity_id
_entity_poly.type
_entity_poly.pdbx_seq_one_letter_code
_entity_poly.pdbx_strand_id
1 'polypeptide(L)'
;MDCENHTCLPSGREIFYRVYNKLGYGFLEKVYENALMIEFKKEGIPTKAQAPIKVYYDNGEIIGEYCADILVDDKVIVEIKATKKLVEENEAQLLNYLRATDIEVGLLFNFGPEPEIRRKAFDNRRKRNIKNLGNPCLTAGRCVYLRPKKLHH
;
A
#
# COMPACT_ATOMS: atom_id res chain seq x y z
N MET A 1 13.46 -28.32 -6.49
CA MET A 1 12.61 -28.74 -5.36
C MET A 1 11.80 -27.53 -4.95
N ASP A 2 10.71 -27.42 -5.69
CA ASP A 2 9.39 -26.89 -5.36
C ASP A 2 9.24 -25.39 -5.10
N CYS A 3 9.22 -24.69 -6.24
CA CYS A 3 8.57 -23.41 -6.45
C CYS A 3 7.06 -23.63 -6.65
N GLU A 4 6.29 -23.88 -5.59
CA GLU A 4 4.82 -23.94 -5.69
C GLU A 4 4.20 -23.62 -4.32
N ASN A 5 3.95 -22.34 -4.06
CA ASN A 5 2.94 -21.88 -3.10
C ASN A 5 2.52 -20.45 -3.48
N HIS A 6 1.71 -20.38 -4.54
CA HIS A 6 0.89 -19.21 -4.83
C HIS A 6 -0.24 -19.12 -3.79
N THR A 7 0.09 -18.62 -2.60
CA THR A 7 -0.88 -18.03 -1.67
C THR A 7 -0.36 -16.67 -1.26
N CYS A 8 -1.06 -15.64 -1.72
CA CYS A 8 -0.82 -14.25 -1.45
C CYS A 8 -0.88 -13.96 0.06
N LEU A 9 0.25 -13.52 0.65
CA LEU A 9 0.41 -12.96 2.00
C LEU A 9 -0.32 -13.71 3.17
N PRO A 10 0.07 -14.96 3.48
CA PRO A 10 -0.29 -15.61 4.75
C PRO A 10 0.34 -14.94 6.00
N SER A 11 1.24 -13.97 5.85
CA SER A 11 2.09 -13.47 6.94
C SER A 11 1.55 -12.29 7.75
N GLY A 12 0.82 -11.35 7.15
CA GLY A 12 0.48 -10.08 7.82
C GLY A 12 -0.39 -10.25 9.08
N ARG A 13 -1.39 -11.12 9.02
CA ARG A 13 -2.28 -11.42 10.15
C ARG A 13 -1.54 -12.13 11.28
N GLU A 14 -0.70 -13.11 10.95
CA GLU A 14 0.07 -13.85 11.96
C GLU A 14 1.07 -12.94 12.66
N ILE A 15 1.81 -12.13 11.88
CA ILE A 15 2.75 -11.13 12.40
C ILE A 15 2.04 -10.13 13.33
N PHE A 16 0.86 -9.64 12.93
CA PHE A 16 0.05 -8.77 13.77
C PHE A 16 -0.27 -9.41 15.13
N TYR A 17 -0.81 -10.65 15.16
CA TYR A 17 -1.12 -11.32 16.42
C TYR A 17 0.12 -11.66 17.24
N ARG A 18 1.25 -11.96 16.58
CA ARG A 18 2.53 -12.19 17.26
C ARG A 18 3.01 -10.93 17.99
N VAL A 19 2.88 -9.75 17.38
CA VAL A 19 3.17 -8.46 18.03
C VAL A 19 2.18 -8.18 19.15
N TYR A 20 0.88 -8.33 18.88
CA TYR A 20 -0.18 -8.09 19.86
C TYR A 20 -0.01 -8.95 21.11
N ASN A 21 0.29 -10.25 20.95
CA ASN A 21 0.48 -11.19 22.06
C ASN A 21 1.74 -10.90 22.88
N LYS A 22 2.76 -10.26 22.30
CA LYS A 22 4.01 -9.89 22.99
C LYS A 22 3.90 -8.56 23.73
N LEU A 23 3.25 -7.56 23.13
CA LEU A 23 3.22 -6.20 23.65
C LEU A 23 1.90 -5.84 24.34
N GLY A 24 0.80 -6.50 23.99
CA GLY A 24 -0.55 -6.06 24.38
C GLY A 24 -0.93 -4.72 23.77
N TYR A 25 -1.99 -4.11 24.30
CA TYR A 25 -2.47 -2.78 23.94
C TYR A 25 -1.93 -1.69 24.88
N GLY A 26 -1.96 -0.42 24.46
CA GLY A 26 -1.63 0.74 25.31
C GLY A 26 -0.33 1.46 24.96
N PHE A 27 0.40 0.99 23.94
CA PHE A 27 1.52 1.73 23.37
C PHE A 27 1.07 2.69 22.26
N LEU A 28 1.96 3.63 21.89
CA LEU A 28 1.78 4.49 20.73
C LEU A 28 1.90 3.68 19.42
N GLU A 29 1.21 4.12 18.36
CA GLU A 29 1.24 3.49 17.02
C GLU A 29 2.66 3.23 16.52
N LYS A 30 3.58 4.18 16.75
CA LYS A 30 5.00 4.05 16.36
C LYS A 30 5.71 2.84 16.99
N VAL A 31 5.33 2.45 18.21
CA VAL A 31 5.91 1.27 18.87
C VAL A 31 5.47 -0.01 18.16
N TYR A 32 4.19 -0.09 17.78
CA TYR A 32 3.67 -1.21 17.01
C TYR A 32 4.27 -1.27 15.61
N GLU A 33 4.46 -0.13 14.95
CA GLU A 33 5.15 -0.06 13.66
C GLU A 33 6.55 -0.67 13.75
N ASN A 34 7.36 -0.22 14.71
CA ASN A 34 8.71 -0.74 14.91
C ASN A 34 8.70 -2.25 15.18
N ALA A 35 7.75 -2.73 15.99
CA ALA A 35 7.63 -4.16 16.30
C ALA A 35 7.22 -4.99 15.07
N LEU A 36 6.28 -4.50 14.27
CA LEU A 36 5.86 -5.13 13.01
C LEU A 36 7.02 -5.19 12.02
N MET A 37 7.78 -4.11 11.85
CA MET A 37 8.96 -4.08 10.97
C MET A 37 10.01 -5.12 11.37
N ILE A 38 10.20 -5.35 12.68
CA ILE A 38 11.10 -6.42 13.17
C ILE A 38 10.57 -7.80 12.78
N GLU A 39 9.28 -8.07 12.97
CA GLU A 39 8.70 -9.38 12.64
C GLU A 39 8.62 -9.62 11.12
N PHE A 40 8.28 -8.62 10.31
CA PHE A 40 8.36 -8.70 8.85
C PHE A 40 9.76 -9.03 8.36
N LYS A 41 10.78 -8.38 8.95
CA LYS A 41 12.19 -8.65 8.63
C LYS A 41 12.60 -10.09 8.97
N LYS A 42 12.12 -10.64 10.09
CA LYS A 42 12.41 -12.04 10.48
C LYS A 42 11.83 -13.05 9.50
N GLU A 43 10.65 -12.76 8.96
CA GLU A 43 9.97 -13.58 7.96
C GLU A 43 10.50 -13.35 6.53
N GLY A 44 11.49 -12.48 6.34
CA GLY A 44 12.07 -12.18 5.03
C GLY A 44 11.13 -11.43 4.09
N ILE A 45 10.13 -10.75 4.62
CA ILE A 45 9.12 -10.03 3.82
C ILE A 45 9.62 -8.60 3.57
N PRO A 46 9.73 -8.16 2.30
CA PRO A 46 10.13 -6.80 1.97
C PRO A 46 9.11 -5.79 2.51
N THR A 47 9.57 -4.87 3.35
CA THR A 47 8.73 -3.81 3.93
C THR A 47 9.48 -2.49 4.05
N LYS A 48 8.76 -1.38 3.89
CA LYS A 48 9.27 -0.02 4.10
C LYS A 48 8.39 0.67 5.13
N ALA A 49 8.99 1.24 6.19
CA ALA A 49 8.26 2.07 7.14
C ALA A 49 8.16 3.51 6.64
N GLN A 50 7.07 4.21 6.98
CA GLN A 50 6.85 5.61 6.63
C GLN A 50 7.09 5.87 5.13
N ALA A 51 6.46 5.03 4.31
CA ALA A 51 6.70 4.98 2.88
C ALA A 51 5.90 6.07 2.16
N PRO A 52 6.55 7.02 1.45
CA PRO A 52 5.84 7.99 0.64
C PRO A 52 5.27 7.33 -0.61
N ILE A 53 3.99 7.52 -0.85
CA ILE A 53 3.23 6.98 -1.99
C ILE A 53 2.62 8.17 -2.73
N LYS A 54 2.86 8.21 -4.05
CA LYS A 54 2.34 9.27 -4.91
C LYS A 54 0.82 9.25 -4.94
N VAL A 55 0.21 10.42 -4.73
CA VAL A 55 -1.24 10.61 -4.80
C VAL A 55 -1.56 11.23 -6.16
N TYR A 56 -2.34 10.50 -6.95
CA TYR A 56 -2.79 10.90 -8.27
C TYR A 56 -4.18 11.52 -8.23
N TYR A 57 -4.31 12.66 -8.89
CA TYR A 57 -5.54 13.34 -9.22
C TYR A 57 -5.77 13.28 -10.74
N ASP A 58 -6.87 13.87 -11.20
CA ASP A 58 -7.34 13.90 -12.58
C ASP A 58 -6.23 13.79 -13.66
N ASN A 59 -6.47 12.93 -14.66
CA ASN A 59 -5.53 12.64 -15.75
C ASN A 59 -4.10 12.21 -15.31
N GLY A 60 -3.93 11.69 -14.09
CA GLY A 60 -2.66 11.16 -13.60
C GLY A 60 -1.73 12.22 -13.01
N GLU A 61 -2.23 13.43 -12.75
CA GLU A 61 -1.46 14.50 -12.11
C GLU A 61 -1.11 14.12 -10.67
N ILE A 62 0.15 14.28 -10.28
CA ILE A 62 0.58 14.02 -8.90
C ILE A 62 0.30 15.28 -8.07
N ILE A 63 -0.57 15.16 -7.06
CA ILE A 63 -0.98 16.28 -6.20
C ILE A 63 -0.32 16.27 -4.82
N GLY A 64 0.49 15.25 -4.54
CA GLY A 64 1.21 15.14 -3.28
C GLY A 64 1.62 13.71 -2.97
N GLU A 65 1.99 13.51 -1.71
CA GLU A 65 2.41 12.23 -1.18
C GLU A 65 1.58 11.86 0.04
N TYR A 66 1.23 10.59 0.10
CA TYR A 66 0.67 9.95 1.28
C TYR A 66 1.76 9.11 1.93
N CYS A 67 2.04 9.34 3.20
CA CYS A 67 2.99 8.54 3.96
C CYS A 67 2.24 7.38 4.64
N ALA A 68 2.41 6.17 4.11
CA ALA A 68 1.85 4.96 4.72
C ALA A 68 2.74 4.50 5.89
N ASP A 69 2.14 3.99 6.97
CA ASP A 69 2.91 3.51 8.13
C ASP A 69 3.87 2.39 7.71
N ILE A 70 3.36 1.39 6.98
CA ILE A 70 4.17 0.33 6.38
C ILE A 70 3.67 0.02 4.96
N LEU A 71 4.60 -0.02 4.01
CA LEU A 71 4.38 -0.56 2.68
C LEU A 71 5.03 -1.94 2.56
N VAL A 72 4.21 -2.96 2.31
CA VAL A 72 4.63 -4.36 2.20
C VAL A 72 4.69 -4.78 0.73
N ASP A 73 5.84 -5.31 0.32
CA ASP A 73 6.14 -5.81 -1.04
C ASP A 73 5.75 -4.84 -2.16
N ASP A 74 5.82 -3.52 -1.89
CA ASP A 74 5.38 -2.44 -2.79
C ASP A 74 3.94 -2.60 -3.33
N LYS A 75 3.09 -3.35 -2.60
CA LYS A 75 1.75 -3.77 -3.05
C LYS A 75 0.65 -3.66 -2.02
N VAL A 76 1.00 -3.60 -0.72
CA VAL A 76 0.02 -3.54 0.36
C VAL A 76 0.36 -2.42 1.32
N ILE A 77 -0.58 -1.49 1.48
CA ILE A 77 -0.53 -0.47 2.53
C ILE A 77 -1.00 -1.11 3.85
N VAL A 78 -0.24 -0.92 4.91
CA VAL A 78 -0.63 -1.28 6.28
C VAL A 78 -0.67 -0.01 7.10
N GLU A 79 -1.83 0.27 7.67
CA GLU A 79 -2.09 1.40 8.57
C GLU A 79 -2.32 0.88 9.98
N ILE A 80 -1.68 1.54 10.94
CA ILE A 80 -1.67 1.12 12.33
C ILE A 80 -2.58 2.04 13.13
N LYS A 81 -3.37 1.46 14.02
CA LYS A 81 -4.19 2.18 15.00
C LYS A 81 -3.95 1.61 16.38
N ALA A 82 -4.04 2.48 17.38
CA ALA A 82 -4.00 2.09 18.80
C ALA A 82 -5.21 2.70 19.53
N THR A 83 -6.41 2.40 19.04
CA THR A 83 -7.67 2.97 19.53
C THR A 83 -8.58 1.89 20.10
N LYS A 84 -9.62 2.29 20.86
CA LYS A 84 -10.56 1.33 21.45
C LYS A 84 -11.24 0.43 20.40
N LYS A 85 -11.57 0.99 19.24
CA LYS A 85 -12.15 0.28 18.10
C LYS A 85 -11.82 0.99 16.79
N LEU A 86 -11.82 0.27 15.69
CA LEU A 86 -11.83 0.86 14.35
C LEU A 86 -13.20 1.46 14.03
N VAL A 87 -13.19 2.65 13.46
CA VAL A 87 -14.38 3.37 12.98
C VAL A 87 -14.39 3.48 11.46
N GLU A 88 -15.55 3.79 10.89
CA GLU A 88 -15.74 3.83 9.43
C GLU A 88 -14.82 4.86 8.76
N GLU A 89 -14.48 5.94 9.46
CA GLU A 89 -13.57 6.99 9.00
C GLU A 89 -12.18 6.45 8.73
N ASN A 90 -11.70 5.49 9.54
CA ASN A 90 -10.40 4.83 9.29
C ASN A 90 -10.43 4.06 7.98
N GLU A 91 -11.52 3.34 7.72
CA GLU A 91 -11.69 2.57 6.49
C GLU A 91 -11.88 3.47 5.27
N ALA A 92 -12.64 4.56 5.41
CA ALA A 92 -12.87 5.54 4.36
C ALA A 92 -11.57 6.24 3.95
N GLN A 93 -10.74 6.62 4.93
CA GLN A 93 -9.42 7.19 4.69
C GLN A 93 -8.54 6.22 3.88
N LEU A 94 -8.41 4.97 4.33
CA LEU A 94 -7.64 3.96 3.60
C LEU A 94 -8.17 3.74 2.18
N LEU A 95 -9.50 3.64 2.00
CA LEU A 95 -10.11 3.49 0.68
C LEU A 95 -9.84 4.68 -0.26
N ASN A 96 -9.79 5.90 0.26
CA ASN A 96 -9.45 7.07 -0.53
C ASN A 96 -8.00 7.01 -1.04
N TYR A 97 -7.06 6.58 -0.20
CA TYR A 97 -5.68 6.37 -0.65
C TYR A 97 -5.56 5.23 -1.64
N LEU A 98 -6.26 4.12 -1.44
CA LEU A 98 -6.29 3.05 -2.46
C LEU A 98 -6.85 3.57 -3.79
N ARG A 99 -7.83 4.47 -3.80
CA ARG A 99 -8.35 5.06 -5.05
C ARG A 99 -7.36 6.00 -5.74
N ALA A 100 -6.54 6.70 -4.97
CA ALA A 100 -5.65 7.75 -5.46
C ALA A 100 -4.19 7.29 -5.66
N THR A 101 -3.87 6.03 -5.37
CA THR A 101 -2.54 5.43 -5.57
C THR A 101 -2.65 4.24 -6.54
N ASP A 102 -1.54 3.71 -7.03
CA ASP A 102 -1.49 2.47 -7.81
C ASP A 102 -1.63 1.20 -6.95
N ILE A 103 -1.63 1.35 -5.62
CA ILE A 103 -1.81 0.26 -4.66
C ILE A 103 -3.29 -0.18 -4.59
N GLU A 104 -3.52 -1.49 -4.63
CA GLU A 104 -4.88 -2.05 -4.66
C GLU A 104 -5.35 -2.59 -3.33
N VAL A 105 -4.45 -2.93 -2.40
CA VAL A 105 -4.80 -3.59 -1.13
C VAL A 105 -4.31 -2.77 0.05
N GLY A 106 -5.18 -2.63 1.03
CA GLY A 106 -4.89 -1.96 2.29
C GLY A 106 -5.32 -2.80 3.49
N LEU A 107 -4.56 -2.73 4.58
CA LEU A 107 -4.85 -3.36 5.86
C LEU A 107 -4.87 -2.30 6.96
N LEU A 108 -5.87 -2.37 7.83
CA LEU A 108 -5.91 -1.64 9.10
C LEU A 108 -5.62 -2.63 10.22
N PHE A 109 -4.59 -2.34 10.99
CA PHE A 109 -4.20 -3.11 12.17
C PHE A 109 -4.47 -2.26 13.42
N ASN A 110 -5.48 -2.65 14.20
CA ASN A 110 -5.80 -1.96 15.45
C ASN A 110 -5.30 -2.76 16.66
N PHE A 111 -4.35 -2.17 17.37
CA PHE A 111 -3.82 -2.64 18.65
C PHE A 111 -4.62 -2.02 19.81
N GLY A 112 -5.95 -2.13 19.74
CA GLY A 112 -6.87 -1.72 20.79
C GLY A 112 -6.99 -2.77 21.89
N PRO A 113 -7.82 -2.54 22.93
CA PRO A 113 -8.13 -3.55 23.95
C PRO A 113 -8.64 -4.87 23.36
N GLU A 114 -9.33 -4.78 22.22
CA GLU A 114 -9.64 -5.90 21.36
C GLU A 114 -8.87 -5.76 20.04
N PRO A 115 -8.11 -6.78 19.61
CA PRO A 115 -7.35 -6.71 18.37
C PRO A 115 -8.29 -6.79 17.15
N GLU A 116 -8.22 -5.80 16.26
CA GLU A 116 -8.99 -5.79 15.01
C GLU A 116 -8.09 -5.71 13.79
N ILE A 117 -8.43 -6.47 12.75
CA ILE A 117 -7.84 -6.35 11.41
C ILE A 117 -8.96 -6.11 10.42
N ARG A 118 -8.86 -5.05 9.61
CA ARG A 118 -9.75 -4.83 8.45
C ARG A 118 -8.95 -4.81 7.16
N ARG A 119 -9.46 -5.51 6.13
CA ARG A 119 -8.86 -5.52 4.79
C ARG A 119 -9.75 -4.76 3.82
N LYS A 120 -9.13 -3.89 3.03
CA LYS A 120 -9.76 -3.19 1.90
C LYS A 120 -9.04 -3.50 0.60
N ALA A 121 -9.80 -3.53 -0.48
CA ALA A 121 -9.26 -3.68 -1.81
C ALA A 121 -9.98 -2.75 -2.79
N PHE A 122 -9.23 -2.12 -3.69
CA PHE A 122 -9.76 -1.29 -4.76
C PHE A 122 -8.97 -1.54 -6.05
N ASP A 123 -9.65 -2.17 -7.01
CA ASP A 123 -9.09 -2.56 -8.31
C ASP A 123 -8.70 -1.33 -9.15
N ASN A 124 -7.47 -1.32 -9.66
CA ASN A 124 -6.91 -0.29 -10.53
C ASN A 124 -7.75 -0.04 -11.78
N ARG A 125 -8.42 -1.06 -12.33
CA ARG A 125 -9.31 -0.93 -13.50
C ARG A 125 -10.48 0.02 -13.25
N ARG A 126 -10.86 0.22 -11.98
CA ARG A 126 -11.94 1.11 -11.57
C ARG A 126 -11.46 2.54 -11.29
N LYS A 127 -10.16 2.79 -11.21
CA LYS A 127 -9.59 4.11 -10.92
C LYS A 127 -9.64 4.97 -12.19
N ARG A 128 -10.37 6.08 -12.16
CA ARG A 128 -10.48 7.02 -13.29
C ARG A 128 -9.23 7.88 -13.43
N ASN A 129 -8.65 8.26 -12.29
CA ASN A 129 -7.55 9.22 -12.21
C ASN A 129 -6.19 8.66 -12.66
N ILE A 130 -6.05 7.34 -12.80
CA ILE A 130 -4.77 6.67 -13.13
C ILE A 130 -4.68 6.29 -14.61
N LYS A 131 -5.75 6.48 -15.39
CA LYS A 131 -5.87 5.96 -16.77
C LYS A 131 -4.90 6.57 -17.80
N ASN A 132 -4.14 7.60 -17.44
CA ASN A 132 -3.19 8.28 -18.33
C ASN A 132 -1.71 8.17 -17.89
N LEU A 133 -1.39 7.33 -16.90
CA LEU A 133 0.01 6.95 -16.67
C LEU A 133 0.41 6.04 -17.83
N GLY A 134 1.02 6.63 -18.87
CA GLY A 134 1.38 5.95 -20.10
C GLY A 134 2.07 4.62 -19.81
N ASN A 135 1.49 3.52 -20.27
CA ASN A 135 2.15 2.23 -20.35
C ASN A 135 3.33 2.34 -21.34
N PRO A 136 4.61 2.30 -20.92
CA PRO A 136 5.71 2.25 -21.88
C PRO A 136 5.96 0.83 -22.38
N CYS A 137 5.25 -0.18 -21.87
CA CYS A 137 5.41 -1.56 -22.29
C CYS A 137 4.09 -2.29 -22.14
N LEU A 138 3.54 -2.71 -23.29
CA LEU A 138 2.50 -3.72 -23.53
C LEU A 138 1.53 -3.23 -24.61
N THR A 139 2.05 -2.97 -25.81
CA THR A 139 1.41 -3.37 -27.08
C THR A 139 2.37 -3.07 -28.22
N ALA A 140 2.91 -4.14 -28.82
CA ALA A 140 3.48 -4.07 -30.15
C ALA A 140 2.43 -3.52 -31.14
N GLY A 141 2.83 -2.58 -32.00
CA GLY A 141 2.06 -2.24 -33.20
C GLY A 141 2.02 -0.75 -33.56
N ARG A 142 2.76 -0.41 -34.63
CA ARG A 142 2.71 0.83 -35.47
C ARG A 142 3.42 2.09 -34.97
N CYS A 143 4.68 2.18 -35.40
CA CYS A 143 5.37 3.31 -36.04
C CYS A 143 4.47 4.51 -36.45
N VAL A 144 4.80 5.73 -36.02
CA VAL A 144 5.26 6.87 -36.87
C VAL A 144 6.06 7.86 -36.01
N TYR A 145 7.39 7.90 -36.14
CA TYR A 145 8.19 9.03 -35.62
C TYR A 145 8.09 10.18 -36.62
N LEU A 146 7.43 11.28 -36.24
CA LEU A 146 7.53 12.56 -36.95
C LEU A 146 8.91 13.17 -36.67
N ARG A 147 9.71 13.37 -37.73
CA ARG A 147 11.01 14.07 -37.68
C ARG A 147 10.80 15.55 -37.37
N PRO A 148 11.61 16.18 -36.49
CA PRO A 148 11.59 17.63 -36.33
C PRO A 148 12.24 18.32 -37.54
N LYS A 149 11.56 19.33 -38.08
CA LYS A 149 12.12 20.27 -39.08
C LYS A 149 13.23 21.08 -38.40
N LYS A 150 14.41 21.12 -39.02
CA LYS A 150 15.49 22.06 -38.68
C LYS A 150 14.96 23.50 -38.82
N LEU A 151 15.10 24.32 -37.79
CA LEU A 151 15.15 25.77 -37.98
C LEU A 151 16.62 26.15 -38.16
N HIS A 152 16.90 26.73 -39.33
CA HIS A 152 18.06 27.56 -39.56
C HIS A 152 17.83 28.92 -38.89
N HIS A 153 18.80 29.40 -38.13
CA HIS A 153 19.39 30.73 -38.26
C HIS A 153 20.77 30.74 -37.64
#